data_AF-A0A0G0D6R3-F1
#
_entry.id   AF-A0A0G0D6R3-F1
#
_cell.length_a   1.000
_cell.length_b   1.000
_cell.length_c   1.000
_cell.angle_alpha   90.00
_cell.angle_beta   90.00
_cell.angle_gamma   90.00
#
_symmetry.space_group_name_H-M   'P 1'
#
loop_
_entity.id
_entity.type
_entity.pdbx_description
1 polymer ?
#
loop_
_entity_poly.entity_id
_entity_poly.type
_entity_poly.pdbx_seq_one_letter_code
_entity_poly.pdbx_strand_id
1 'polypeptide(L)'
;MKKIDKIRKLFNLLRGIPMEKMPHFLIFTENEYVVSGKNNAHCSFSAYPNEDEFFHLSFSNDCKFRGKVLEIFSKFEFIINEMVRAHFNLRNRVDFDDILLSLDLFIKIKYLTKWQLINKKQKDRIIKLKEVRNSLAHSWVGSLYYDGKLLNESSFNEFKDDLIDFWKYLLTEYRKYQPDIDLQIEDIITLREELGIK
;
A
#
# COMPACT_ATOMS: atom_id res chain seq x y z
N MET A 1 -24.25 12.79 1.32
CA MET A 1 -23.04 12.84 2.15
C MET A 1 -21.83 12.74 1.23
N LYS A 2 -20.83 13.63 1.32
CA LYS A 2 -19.64 13.53 0.44
C LYS A 2 -18.83 12.28 0.83
N LYS A 3 -18.04 11.72 -0.09
CA LYS A 3 -17.24 10.50 0.16
C LYS A 3 -16.26 10.69 1.34
N ILE A 4 -15.75 11.92 1.52
CA ILE A 4 -14.93 12.35 2.66
C ILE A 4 -15.69 12.22 3.99
N ASP A 5 -16.92 12.74 4.06
CA ASP A 5 -17.74 12.65 5.28
C ASP A 5 -18.03 11.18 5.66
N LYS A 6 -18.20 10.32 4.65
CA LYS A 6 -18.35 8.86 4.85
C LYS A 6 -17.11 8.24 5.46
N ILE A 7 -15.90 8.59 5.00
CA ILE A 7 -14.64 8.11 5.58
C ILE A 7 -14.53 8.51 7.06
N ARG A 8 -14.82 9.78 7.37
CA ARG A 8 -14.80 10.28 8.75
C ARG A 8 -15.83 9.58 9.64
N LYS A 9 -17.04 9.35 9.12
CA LYS A 9 -18.08 8.58 9.82
C LYS A 9 -17.59 7.16 10.11
N LEU A 10 -17.06 6.47 9.10
CA LEU A 10 -16.55 5.10 9.26
C LEU A 10 -15.43 5.03 10.30
N PHE A 11 -14.47 5.97 10.26
CA PHE A 11 -13.43 6.04 11.29
C PHE A 11 -13.99 6.20 12.70
N ASN A 12 -14.96 7.10 12.89
CA ASN A 12 -15.58 7.30 14.20
C ASN A 12 -16.32 6.06 14.68
N LEU A 13 -17.00 5.34 13.78
CA LEU A 13 -17.69 4.09 14.11
C LEU A 13 -16.73 2.97 14.53
N LEU A 14 -15.51 2.94 13.99
CA LEU A 14 -14.49 1.97 14.40
C LEU A 14 -13.99 2.19 15.84
N ARG A 15 -14.18 3.39 16.41
CA ARG A 15 -13.71 3.70 17.77
C ARG A 15 -14.51 2.91 18.80
N GLY A 16 -13.79 2.26 19.71
CA GLY A 16 -14.37 1.46 20.78
C GLY A 16 -14.65 0.00 20.42
N ILE A 17 -14.48 -0.40 19.15
CA ILE A 17 -14.54 -1.81 18.76
C ILE A 17 -13.28 -2.53 19.28
N PRO A 18 -13.42 -3.66 19.99
CA PRO A 18 -12.28 -4.47 20.43
C PRO A 18 -11.44 -4.95 19.23
N MET A 19 -10.12 -4.97 19.39
CA MET A 19 -9.18 -5.24 18.29
C MET A 19 -9.40 -6.62 17.66
N GLU A 20 -9.76 -7.61 18.47
CA GLU A 20 -10.03 -8.99 18.06
C GLU A 20 -11.33 -9.14 17.25
N LYS A 21 -12.23 -8.14 17.30
CA LYS A 21 -13.47 -8.07 16.54
C LYS A 21 -13.38 -7.08 15.37
N MET A 22 -12.25 -6.37 15.24
CA MET A 22 -12.08 -5.34 14.24
C MET A 22 -11.94 -5.95 12.84
N PRO A 23 -12.85 -5.64 11.90
CA PRO A 23 -12.74 -6.16 10.55
C PRO A 23 -11.56 -5.53 9.81
N HIS A 24 -11.00 -6.27 8.85
CA HIS A 24 -9.93 -5.74 8.02
C HIS A 24 -10.48 -5.11 6.75
N PHE A 25 -10.18 -3.84 6.52
CA PHE A 25 -10.42 -3.18 5.24
C PHE A 25 -9.56 -1.94 5.07
N LEU A 26 -9.45 -1.49 3.82
CA LEU A 26 -8.82 -0.25 3.44
C LEU A 26 -9.69 0.49 2.42
N ILE A 27 -9.99 1.76 2.68
CA ILE A 27 -10.82 2.58 1.81
C ILE A 27 -10.15 3.94 1.61
N PHE A 28 -10.08 4.39 0.36
CA PHE A 28 -9.48 5.67 -0.01
C PHE A 28 -10.45 6.60 -0.75
N THR A 29 -10.29 7.88 -0.48
CA THR A 29 -10.71 8.99 -1.34
C THR A 29 -9.48 9.64 -1.98
N GLU A 30 -9.67 10.76 -2.66
CA GLU A 30 -8.58 11.57 -3.19
C GLU A 30 -7.69 12.14 -2.09
N ASN A 31 -8.26 12.46 -0.92
CA ASN A 31 -7.55 13.21 0.14
C ASN A 31 -7.52 12.51 1.51
N GLU A 32 -8.25 11.42 1.68
CA GLU A 32 -8.40 10.74 2.98
C GLU A 32 -8.46 9.22 2.81
N TYR A 33 -8.10 8.50 3.86
CA TYR A 33 -8.23 7.05 3.92
C TYR A 33 -8.54 6.54 5.31
N VAL A 34 -9.12 5.36 5.38
CA VAL A 34 -9.27 4.57 6.61
C VAL A 34 -8.71 3.18 6.34
N VAL A 35 -7.82 2.73 7.22
CA VAL A 35 -7.44 1.33 7.34
C VAL A 35 -7.92 0.79 8.68
N SER A 36 -8.52 -0.38 8.65
CA SER A 36 -8.90 -1.17 9.81
C SER A 36 -8.27 -2.55 9.69
N GLY A 37 -7.78 -3.11 10.81
CA GLY A 37 -7.17 -4.42 10.84
C GLY A 37 -6.78 -4.84 12.26
N LYS A 38 -6.34 -6.10 12.39
CA LYS A 38 -6.13 -6.81 13.68
C LYS A 38 -5.28 -6.09 14.73
N ASN A 39 -4.45 -5.13 14.33
CA ASN A 39 -3.49 -4.47 15.21
C ASN A 39 -3.68 -2.94 15.35
N ASN A 40 -4.66 -2.33 14.66
CA ASN A 40 -5.17 -0.97 14.90
C ASN A 40 -6.18 -0.55 13.82
N ALA A 41 -7.12 0.33 14.18
CA ALA A 41 -7.75 1.23 13.23
C ALA A 41 -6.90 2.50 13.12
N HIS A 42 -6.34 2.75 11.95
CA HIS A 42 -5.65 3.99 11.66
C HIS A 42 -6.46 4.76 10.62
N CYS A 43 -6.96 5.93 11.00
CA CYS A 43 -7.24 6.99 10.06
C CYS A 43 -6.10 7.99 10.21
N SER A 44 -5.22 8.06 9.22
CA SER A 44 -4.27 9.15 9.15
C SER A 44 -4.69 10.08 8.03
N PHE A 45 -5.01 11.30 8.41
CA PHE A 45 -5.28 12.39 7.49
C PHE A 45 -4.00 12.92 6.82
N SER A 46 -2.83 12.35 7.13
CA SER A 46 -1.51 12.77 6.64
C SER A 46 -0.55 11.65 6.25
N ALA A 47 -0.91 10.35 6.39
CA ALA A 47 0.00 9.23 6.11
C ALA A 47 -0.28 8.53 4.77
N TYR A 48 -0.71 9.31 3.79
CA TYR A 48 -0.38 8.99 2.41
C TYR A 48 1.15 9.14 2.27
N PRO A 49 1.86 8.29 1.51
CA PRO A 49 2.85 8.84 0.60
C PRO A 49 2.11 9.75 -0.36
N ASN A 50 1.91 10.99 0.06
CA ASN A 50 1.48 12.04 -0.85
C ASN A 50 2.54 12.13 -1.93
N GLU A 51 2.17 12.60 -3.12
CA GLU A 51 3.17 12.85 -4.18
C GLU A 51 4.36 13.68 -3.64
N ASP A 52 4.12 14.48 -2.60
CA ASP A 52 5.12 15.25 -1.86
C ASP A 52 6.24 14.40 -1.23
N GLU A 53 5.97 13.18 -0.74
CA GLU A 53 7.03 12.30 -0.23
C GLU A 53 8.01 11.87 -1.34
N PHE A 54 7.50 11.65 -2.54
CA PHE A 54 8.36 11.41 -3.71
C PHE A 54 9.04 12.71 -4.14
N PHE A 55 8.38 13.87 -4.00
CA PHE A 55 8.96 15.18 -4.30
C PHE A 55 10.26 15.42 -3.50
N HIS A 56 10.27 15.04 -2.22
CA HIS A 56 11.43 15.16 -1.34
C HIS A 56 12.49 14.04 -1.49
N LEU A 57 12.27 13.06 -2.38
CA LEU A 57 13.30 12.09 -2.74
C LEU A 57 14.36 12.79 -3.60
N SER A 58 15.51 13.08 -3.00
CA SER A 58 16.69 13.62 -3.67
C SER A 58 17.75 12.54 -3.87
N PHE A 59 18.57 12.69 -4.92
CA PHE A 59 19.71 11.82 -5.12
C PHE A 59 20.78 12.10 -4.05
N SER A 60 20.88 11.22 -3.08
CA SER A 60 22.00 11.16 -2.13
C SER A 60 22.32 9.68 -1.95
N ASN A 61 23.57 9.24 -2.16
CA ASN A 61 23.91 7.84 -1.89
C ASN A 61 24.18 7.63 -0.39
N ASP A 62 23.21 7.98 0.45
CA ASP A 62 23.31 8.02 1.90
C ASP A 62 22.22 7.20 2.60
N CYS A 63 22.30 7.13 3.93
CA CYS A 63 21.34 6.39 4.76
C CYS A 63 19.91 6.94 4.63
N LYS A 64 19.73 8.23 4.33
CA LYS A 64 18.42 8.86 4.17
C LYS A 64 17.74 8.38 2.88
N PHE A 65 18.46 8.38 1.77
CA PHE A 65 17.96 7.84 0.50
C PHE A 65 17.63 6.36 0.61
N ARG A 66 18.53 5.56 1.21
CA ARG A 66 18.28 4.14 1.49
C ARG A 66 16.98 3.96 2.27
N GLY A 67 16.83 4.65 3.40
CA GLY A 67 15.64 4.58 4.24
C GLY A 67 14.38 4.93 3.46
N LYS A 68 14.41 6.01 2.67
CA LYS A 68 13.27 6.45 1.87
C LYS A 68 12.86 5.48 0.78
N VAL A 69 13.81 4.91 0.03
CA VAL A 69 13.47 3.89 -0.98
C VAL A 69 12.88 2.64 -0.33
N LEU A 70 13.46 2.16 0.78
CA LEU A 70 12.91 1.00 1.49
C LEU A 70 11.51 1.27 2.06
N GLU A 71 11.26 2.49 2.56
CA GLU A 71 9.95 2.93 3.02
C GLU A 71 8.92 2.94 1.88
N ILE A 72 9.27 3.46 0.71
CA ILE A 72 8.42 3.45 -0.49
C ILE A 72 8.06 2.01 -0.89
N PHE A 73 9.02 1.09 -0.89
CA PHE A 73 8.75 -0.32 -1.21
C PHE A 73 7.87 -1.02 -0.17
N SER A 74 8.01 -0.68 1.10
CA SER A 74 7.09 -1.15 2.15
C SER A 74 5.65 -0.69 1.89
N LYS A 75 5.48 0.56 1.43
CA LYS A 75 4.17 1.11 1.03
C LYS A 75 3.62 0.42 -0.23
N PHE A 76 4.45 0.08 -1.21
CA PHE A 76 4.04 -0.74 -2.37
C PHE A 76 3.53 -2.10 -1.92
N GLU A 77 4.28 -2.76 -1.04
CA GLU A 77 3.93 -4.06 -0.50
C GLU A 77 2.62 -4.02 0.28
N PHE A 78 2.39 -2.97 1.07
CA PHE A 78 1.13 -2.75 1.76
C PHE A 78 -0.06 -2.74 0.80
N ILE A 79 -0.04 -1.89 -0.24
CA ILE A 79 -1.16 -1.84 -1.21
C ILE A 79 -1.31 -3.15 -1.98
N ILE A 80 -0.20 -3.80 -2.34
CA ILE A 80 -0.22 -5.11 -3.00
C ILE A 80 -0.89 -6.17 -2.12
N ASN A 81 -0.61 -6.19 -0.82
CA ASN A 81 -1.28 -7.10 0.11
C ASN A 81 -2.79 -6.85 0.13
N GLU A 82 -3.21 -5.59 0.12
CA GLU A 82 -4.63 -5.21 0.11
C GLU A 82 -5.32 -5.59 -1.20
N MET A 83 -4.63 -5.49 -2.34
CA MET A 83 -5.11 -6.01 -3.62
C MET A 83 -5.31 -7.53 -3.57
N VAL A 84 -4.39 -8.28 -2.96
CA VAL A 84 -4.52 -9.74 -2.79
C VAL A 84 -5.72 -10.07 -1.90
N ARG A 85 -5.88 -9.39 -0.76
CA ARG A 85 -7.03 -9.56 0.14
C ARG A 85 -8.36 -9.30 -0.56
N ALA A 86 -8.42 -8.20 -1.32
CA ALA A 86 -9.61 -7.83 -2.09
C ALA A 86 -9.93 -8.88 -3.16
N HIS A 87 -8.92 -9.39 -3.89
CA HIS A 87 -9.10 -10.41 -4.92
C HIS A 87 -9.73 -11.71 -4.38
N PHE A 88 -9.34 -12.14 -3.19
CA PHE A 88 -9.86 -13.36 -2.56
C PHE A 88 -11.02 -13.14 -1.59
N ASN A 89 -11.52 -11.90 -1.45
CA ASN A 89 -12.54 -11.49 -0.48
C ASN A 89 -12.23 -11.94 0.96
N LEU A 90 -10.97 -11.79 1.38
CA LEU A 90 -10.46 -12.28 2.66
C LEU A 90 -10.62 -11.23 3.75
N ARG A 91 -11.87 -10.98 4.15
CA ARG A 91 -12.17 -9.97 5.18
C ARG A 91 -11.69 -10.35 6.59
N ASN A 92 -11.49 -11.64 6.90
CA ASN A 92 -11.20 -12.13 8.26
C ASN A 92 -10.34 -13.42 8.35
N ARG A 93 -9.45 -13.73 7.38
CA ARG A 93 -8.66 -14.97 7.41
C ARG A 93 -7.24 -14.76 7.94
N VAL A 94 -7.11 -14.86 9.26
CA VAL A 94 -5.83 -14.76 9.99
C VAL A 94 -4.75 -15.67 9.41
N ASP A 95 -5.09 -16.93 9.12
CA ASP A 95 -4.11 -17.90 8.60
C ASP A 95 -3.59 -17.51 7.20
N PHE A 96 -4.41 -16.78 6.42
CA PHE A 96 -3.97 -16.28 5.13
C PHE A 96 -3.05 -15.07 5.27
N ASP A 97 -3.21 -14.28 6.32
CA ASP A 97 -2.39 -13.09 6.54
C ASP A 97 -0.94 -13.48 6.81
N ASP A 98 -0.71 -14.50 7.62
CA ASP A 98 0.63 -15.01 7.90
C ASP A 98 1.29 -15.56 6.62
N ILE A 99 0.52 -16.28 5.79
CA ILE A 99 0.98 -16.73 4.48
C ILE A 99 1.32 -15.52 3.61
N LEU A 100 0.44 -14.54 3.51
CA LEU A 100 0.62 -13.36 2.67
C LEU A 100 1.85 -12.54 3.11
N LEU A 101 2.06 -12.37 4.42
CA LEU A 101 3.22 -11.67 4.97
C LEU A 101 4.53 -12.45 4.76
N SER A 102 4.48 -13.78 4.69
CA SER A 102 5.66 -14.60 4.42
C SER A 102 6.11 -14.59 2.95
N LEU A 103 5.24 -14.19 2.01
CA LEU A 103 5.57 -14.14 0.59
C LEU A 103 6.43 -12.92 0.25
N ASP A 104 7.48 -13.14 -0.54
CA ASP A 104 8.27 -12.04 -1.12
C ASP A 104 7.41 -11.15 -2.06
N LEU A 105 7.66 -9.85 -2.01
CA LEU A 105 6.97 -8.85 -2.83
C LEU A 105 6.91 -9.20 -4.32
N PHE A 106 7.99 -9.75 -4.89
CA PHE A 106 8.04 -10.08 -6.31
C PHE A 106 7.28 -11.37 -6.65
N ILE A 107 7.12 -12.26 -5.68
CA ILE A 107 6.18 -13.39 -5.80
C ILE A 107 4.75 -12.85 -5.86
N LYS A 108 4.39 -11.90 -5.00
CA LYS A 108 3.06 -11.25 -5.03
C LYS A 108 2.80 -10.56 -6.36
N ILE A 109 3.76 -9.78 -6.87
CA ILE A 109 3.67 -9.14 -8.20
C ILE A 109 3.46 -10.16 -9.31
N LYS A 110 4.19 -11.29 -9.29
CA LYS A 110 4.01 -12.38 -10.26
C LYS A 110 2.58 -12.91 -10.26
N TYR A 111 1.96 -13.07 -9.09
CA TYR A 111 0.57 -13.51 -8.98
C TYR A 111 -0.41 -12.42 -9.43
N LEU A 112 -0.22 -11.17 -9.02
CA LEU A 112 -1.05 -10.04 -9.48
C LEU A 112 -1.02 -9.90 -11.01
N THR A 113 0.12 -10.15 -11.67
CA THR A 113 0.17 -10.19 -13.14
C THR A 113 -0.61 -11.35 -13.73
N LYS A 114 -0.53 -12.55 -13.12
CA LYS A 114 -1.32 -13.71 -13.57
C LYS A 114 -2.82 -13.46 -13.45
N TRP A 115 -3.24 -12.75 -12.41
CA TRP A 115 -4.63 -12.34 -12.20
C TRP A 115 -5.03 -11.09 -12.99
N GLN A 116 -4.14 -10.59 -13.85
CA GLN A 116 -4.36 -9.41 -14.70
C GLN A 116 -4.64 -8.10 -13.91
N LEU A 117 -4.30 -8.06 -12.62
CA LEU A 117 -4.35 -6.84 -11.81
C LEU A 117 -3.15 -5.92 -12.09
N ILE A 118 -2.02 -6.50 -12.51
CA ILE A 118 -0.84 -5.74 -12.96
C ILE A 118 -0.55 -6.12 -14.40
N ASN A 119 -0.58 -5.14 -15.31
CA ASN A 119 -0.24 -5.37 -16.72
C ASN A 119 1.28 -5.54 -16.93
N LYS A 120 1.67 -6.00 -18.13
CA LYS A 120 3.08 -6.26 -18.48
C LYS A 120 3.97 -5.02 -18.29
N LYS A 121 3.53 -3.84 -18.71
CA LYS A 121 4.28 -2.58 -18.57
C LYS A 121 4.65 -2.32 -17.10
N GLN A 122 3.67 -2.46 -16.19
CA GLN A 122 3.88 -2.22 -14.77
C GLN A 122 4.74 -3.30 -14.11
N LYS A 123 4.62 -4.56 -14.57
CA LYS A 123 5.51 -5.64 -14.15
C LYS A 123 6.97 -5.34 -14.55
N ASP A 124 7.21 -4.94 -15.78
CA ASP A 124 8.56 -4.65 -16.26
C ASP A 124 9.16 -3.45 -15.49
N ARG A 125 8.35 -2.43 -15.21
CA ARG A 125 8.72 -1.28 -14.37
C ARG A 125 9.16 -1.68 -12.96
N ILE A 126 8.34 -2.44 -12.23
CA ILE A 126 8.69 -2.82 -10.85
C ILE A 126 9.89 -3.78 -10.78
N ILE A 127 10.16 -4.53 -11.85
CA ILE A 127 11.39 -5.33 -11.98
C ILE A 127 12.62 -4.42 -12.10
N LYS A 128 12.57 -3.31 -12.83
CA LYS A 128 13.68 -2.34 -12.87
C LYS A 128 13.93 -1.69 -11.51
N LEU A 129 12.86 -1.25 -10.86
CA LEU A 129 12.91 -0.65 -9.51
C LEU A 129 13.51 -1.61 -8.47
N LYS A 130 13.29 -2.93 -8.63
CA LYS A 130 13.84 -3.98 -7.76
C LYS A 130 15.36 -3.90 -7.64
N GLU A 131 16.07 -3.59 -8.72
CA GLU A 131 17.54 -3.60 -8.76
C GLU A 131 18.10 -2.62 -7.73
N VAL A 132 17.57 -1.40 -7.72
CA VAL A 132 17.93 -0.35 -6.76
C VAL A 132 17.57 -0.77 -5.34
N ARG A 133 16.33 -1.25 -5.11
CA ARG A 133 15.89 -1.70 -3.78
C ARG A 133 16.75 -2.82 -3.22
N ASN A 134 17.06 -3.83 -4.03
CA ASN A 134 17.85 -4.98 -3.58
C ASN A 134 19.28 -4.58 -3.27
N SER A 135 19.89 -3.74 -4.12
CA SER A 135 21.22 -3.16 -3.86
C SER A 135 21.22 -2.40 -2.54
N LEU A 136 20.20 -1.55 -2.32
CA LEU A 136 20.01 -0.81 -1.09
C LEU A 136 19.61 -1.68 0.12
N ALA A 137 19.08 -2.88 -0.07
CA ALA A 137 18.76 -3.78 1.06
C ALA A 137 20.01 -4.54 1.52
N HIS A 138 20.83 -5.00 0.58
CA HIS A 138 21.94 -5.92 0.84
C HIS A 138 23.31 -5.25 0.96
N SER A 139 23.50 -4.05 0.40
CA SER A 139 24.76 -3.33 0.49
C SER A 139 24.60 -1.94 1.10
N TRP A 140 25.56 -1.57 1.94
CA TRP A 140 25.72 -0.23 2.49
C TRP A 140 26.65 0.64 1.65
N VAL A 141 27.49 0.01 0.82
CA VAL A 141 28.54 0.67 0.04
C VAL A 141 28.56 0.05 -1.35
N GLY A 142 28.49 0.89 -2.39
CA GLY A 142 28.61 0.42 -3.77
C GLY A 142 27.85 1.28 -4.76
N SER A 143 28.12 1.01 -6.03
CA SER A 143 27.39 1.57 -7.15
C SER A 143 25.98 0.98 -7.20
N LEU A 144 24.99 1.86 -7.24
CA LEU A 144 23.60 1.48 -7.48
C LEU A 144 23.36 1.44 -8.99
N TYR A 145 22.58 0.46 -9.43
CA TYR A 145 22.20 0.33 -10.83
C TYR A 145 20.69 0.36 -10.97
N TYR A 146 20.24 1.00 -12.04
CA TYR A 146 18.85 1.10 -12.45
C TYR A 146 18.75 0.84 -13.95
N ASP A 147 17.99 -0.19 -14.33
CA ASP A 147 17.80 -0.60 -15.73
C ASP A 147 19.15 -0.88 -16.43
N GLY A 148 20.05 -1.56 -15.71
CA GLY A 148 21.41 -1.88 -16.16
C GLY A 148 22.39 -0.70 -16.25
N LYS A 149 21.98 0.52 -15.88
CA LYS A 149 22.83 1.73 -15.89
C LYS A 149 23.21 2.14 -14.48
N LEU A 150 24.39 2.73 -14.32
CA LEU A 150 24.80 3.34 -13.04
C LEU A 150 23.81 4.45 -12.67
N LEU A 151 23.29 4.41 -11.44
CA LEU A 151 22.40 5.43 -10.91
C LEU A 151 23.19 6.74 -10.70
N ASN A 152 22.81 7.76 -11.46
CA ASN A 152 23.34 9.12 -11.45
C ASN A 152 22.16 10.11 -11.55
N GLU A 153 22.39 11.42 -11.58
CA GLU A 153 21.30 12.41 -11.58
C GLU A 153 20.26 12.19 -12.71
N SER A 154 20.70 11.85 -13.93
CA SER A 154 19.79 11.61 -15.06
C SER A 154 18.95 10.35 -14.86
N SER A 155 19.59 9.23 -14.56
CA SER A 155 18.89 7.94 -14.33
C SER A 155 18.12 7.91 -13.01
N PHE A 156 18.47 8.77 -12.05
CA PHE A 156 17.73 8.97 -10.82
C PHE A 156 16.37 9.60 -11.07
N ASN A 157 16.28 10.58 -11.96
CA ASN A 157 14.98 11.15 -12.34
C ASN A 157 14.09 10.09 -12.99
N GLU A 158 14.64 9.26 -13.89
CA GLU A 158 13.90 8.13 -14.47
C GLU A 158 13.44 7.12 -13.40
N PHE A 159 14.31 6.79 -12.45
CA PHE A 159 13.98 5.92 -11.31
C PHE A 159 12.85 6.51 -10.45
N LYS A 160 12.94 7.81 -10.14
CA LYS A 160 11.95 8.53 -9.34
C LYS A 160 10.60 8.59 -10.05
N ASP A 161 10.59 8.88 -11.35
CA ASP A 161 9.36 8.90 -12.15
C ASP A 161 8.70 7.53 -12.21
N ASP A 162 9.49 6.46 -12.38
CA ASP A 162 8.94 5.09 -12.37
C ASP A 162 8.43 4.67 -10.99
N LEU A 163 9.04 5.13 -9.88
CA LEU A 163 8.47 4.95 -8.54
C LEU A 163 7.10 5.61 -8.42
N ILE A 164 7.00 6.89 -8.83
CA ILE A 164 5.76 7.68 -8.76
C ILE A 164 4.68 7.03 -9.62
N ASP A 165 5.01 6.68 -10.85
CA ASP A 165 4.07 6.08 -11.77
C ASP A 165 3.56 4.72 -11.30
N PHE A 166 4.45 3.88 -10.76
CA PHE A 166 4.06 2.59 -10.23
C PHE A 166 3.14 2.75 -9.01
N TRP A 167 3.44 3.72 -8.13
CA TRP A 167 2.57 4.07 -7.02
C TRP A 167 1.18 4.50 -7.48
N LYS A 168 1.11 5.46 -8.41
CA LYS A 168 -0.15 5.96 -8.99
C LYS A 168 -0.96 4.83 -9.61
N TYR A 169 -0.28 3.91 -10.29
CA TYR A 169 -0.91 2.71 -10.85
C TYR A 169 -1.53 1.83 -9.76
N LEU A 170 -0.77 1.46 -8.73
CA LEU A 170 -1.26 0.61 -7.64
C LEU A 170 -2.51 1.20 -6.97
N LEU A 171 -2.49 2.50 -6.68
CA LEU A 171 -3.64 3.19 -6.09
C LEU A 171 -4.86 3.19 -7.01
N THR A 172 -4.65 3.51 -8.29
CA THR A 172 -5.72 3.49 -9.29
C THR A 172 -6.32 2.11 -9.43
N GLU A 173 -5.49 1.08 -9.44
CA GLU A 173 -5.93 -0.30 -9.58
C GLU A 173 -6.70 -0.76 -8.34
N TYR A 174 -6.14 -0.53 -7.15
CA TYR A 174 -6.77 -0.90 -5.89
C TYR A 174 -8.15 -0.26 -5.72
N ARG A 175 -8.32 1.01 -6.12
CA ARG A 175 -9.60 1.74 -6.04
C ARG A 175 -10.75 1.03 -6.76
N LYS A 176 -10.48 0.19 -7.75
CA LYS A 176 -11.50 -0.60 -8.47
C LYS A 176 -12.05 -1.77 -7.63
N TYR A 177 -11.27 -2.24 -6.65
CA TYR A 177 -11.55 -3.42 -5.84
C TYR A 177 -11.74 -3.11 -4.35
N GLN A 178 -11.53 -1.85 -3.94
CA GLN A 178 -11.74 -1.44 -2.55
C GLN A 178 -13.19 -1.75 -2.11
N PRO A 179 -13.41 -2.06 -0.82
CA PRO A 179 -14.75 -2.29 -0.31
C PRO A 179 -15.67 -1.08 -0.50
N ASP A 180 -16.96 -1.36 -0.75
CA ASP A 180 -17.97 -0.31 -0.79
C ASP A 180 -18.13 0.34 0.59
N ILE A 181 -17.98 1.66 0.64
CA ILE A 181 -17.95 2.40 1.90
C ILE A 181 -19.30 2.41 2.62
N ASP A 182 -20.41 2.40 1.90
CA ASP A 182 -21.74 2.38 2.51
C ASP A 182 -22.00 1.01 3.14
N LEU A 183 -21.66 -0.07 2.42
CA LEU A 183 -21.72 -1.42 2.97
C LEU A 183 -20.83 -1.59 4.19
N GLN A 184 -19.60 -1.03 4.18
CA GLN A 184 -18.74 -1.09 5.38
C GLN A 184 -19.30 -0.28 6.56
N ILE A 185 -19.97 0.84 6.32
CA ILE A 185 -20.64 1.59 7.39
C ILE A 185 -21.77 0.76 8.00
N GLU A 186 -22.58 0.09 7.18
CA GLU A 186 -23.67 -0.79 7.63
C GLU A 186 -23.15 -2.02 8.40
N ASP A 187 -22.11 -2.68 7.88
CA ASP A 187 -21.44 -3.81 8.53
C ASP A 187 -20.93 -3.41 9.92
N ILE A 188 -20.30 -2.24 10.04
CA ILE A 188 -19.77 -1.75 11.32
C ILE A 188 -20.88 -1.34 12.29
N ILE A 189 -21.97 -0.72 11.83
CA ILE A 189 -23.11 -0.39 12.69
C ILE A 189 -23.69 -1.66 13.30
N THR A 190 -23.92 -2.68 12.47
CA THR A 190 -24.42 -3.99 12.91
C THR A 190 -23.49 -4.62 13.94
N LEU A 191 -22.17 -4.62 13.68
CA LEU A 191 -21.18 -5.12 14.63
C LEU A 191 -21.20 -4.37 15.97
N ARG A 192 -21.37 -3.05 15.96
CA ARG A 192 -21.47 -2.25 17.20
C ARG A 192 -22.71 -2.61 18.01
N GLU A 193 -23.84 -2.84 17.35
CA GLU A 193 -25.09 -3.28 17.98
C GLU A 193 -24.90 -4.65 18.64
N GLU A 194 -24.28 -5.61 17.94
CA GLU A 194 -23.94 -6.93 18.46
C GLU A 194 -23.01 -6.87 19.69
N LEU A 195 -22.11 -5.90 19.72
CA LEU A 195 -21.16 -5.69 20.81
C LEU A 195 -21.71 -4.78 21.93
N GLY A 196 -22.93 -4.23 21.79
CA GLY A 196 -23.52 -3.30 22.76
C GLY A 196 -22.79 -1.95 22.85
N ILE A 197 -22.07 -1.54 21.81
CA ILE A 197 -21.32 -0.28 21.75
C ILE A 197 -22.25 0.83 21.23
N LYS A 198 -22.50 1.85 22.05
CA LYS A 198 -23.24 3.06 21.66
C LYS A 198 -22.39 3.94 20.76
#